data_AF-E0CY72-F1
#
_entry.id   AF-E0CY72-F1
#
_cell.length_a   1.000
_cell.length_b   1.000
_cell.length_c   1.000
_cell.angle_alpha   90.00
_cell.angle_beta   90.00
_cell.angle_gamma   90.00
#
_symmetry.space_group_name_H-M   'P 1'
#
loop_
_entity.id
_entity.type
_entity.pdbx_description
1 polymer ?
#
loop_
_entity_poly.entity_id
_entity_poly.type
_entity_poly.pdbx_seq_one_letter_code
_entity_poly.pdbx_strand_id
1 'polypeptide(L)'
;MGKMAAAVASLATLAAEPREDAFRKLFRFYRQSRPGTADLGAVIDFSEAHLARSPKPGVPQVVRFPLNVSSVTERDAERVGLEPVSKWRAYGLEGYPGLKK
;
A
#
# COMPACT_ATOMS: atom_id res chain seq x y z
N MET A 1 37.80 -35.32 -11.26
CA MET A 1 36.33 -35.35 -11.45
C MET A 1 35.56 -34.38 -10.52
N GLY A 2 36.19 -33.57 -9.66
CA GLY A 2 35.49 -32.72 -8.67
C GLY A 2 34.92 -31.37 -9.16
N LYS A 3 35.33 -30.87 -10.33
CA LYS A 3 34.87 -29.55 -10.83
C LYS A 3 33.45 -29.57 -11.43
N MET A 4 33.05 -30.70 -12.03
CA MET A 4 31.67 -30.87 -12.54
C MET A 4 30.64 -30.96 -11.40
N ALA A 5 30.97 -31.67 -10.32
CA ALA A 5 30.07 -31.80 -9.16
C ALA A 5 29.79 -30.44 -8.49
N ALA A 6 30.81 -29.58 -8.37
CA ALA A 6 30.66 -28.24 -7.81
C ALA A 6 29.83 -27.30 -8.72
N ALA A 7 29.97 -27.41 -10.04
CA ALA A 7 29.17 -26.64 -11.00
C ALA A 7 27.70 -27.08 -11.02
N VAL A 8 27.44 -28.39 -10.94
CA VAL A 8 26.09 -28.96 -10.83
C VAL A 8 25.44 -28.61 -9.48
N ALA A 9 26.21 -28.63 -8.38
CA ALA A 9 25.76 -28.14 -7.08
C ALA A 9 25.44 -26.64 -7.13
N SER A 10 26.27 -25.81 -7.77
CA SER A 10 26.03 -24.36 -7.90
C SER A 10 24.80 -24.03 -8.75
N LEU A 11 24.52 -24.81 -9.80
CA LEU A 11 23.30 -24.70 -10.61
C LEU A 11 22.06 -25.17 -9.83
N ALA A 12 22.19 -26.22 -9.01
CA ALA A 12 21.13 -26.68 -8.12
C ALA A 12 20.82 -25.66 -7.01
N THR A 13 21.82 -24.95 -6.48
CA THR A 13 21.61 -23.85 -5.52
C THR A 13 20.96 -22.63 -6.18
N LEU A 14 21.33 -22.28 -7.41
CA LEU A 14 20.67 -21.21 -8.19
C LEU A 14 19.22 -21.55 -8.55
N ALA A 15 18.91 -22.84 -8.75
CA ALA A 15 17.54 -23.34 -8.95
C ALA A 15 16.73 -23.45 -7.65
N ALA A 16 17.39 -23.37 -6.48
CA ALA A 16 16.79 -23.48 -5.16
C ALA A 16 16.58 -22.13 -4.45
N GLU A 17 16.88 -21.00 -5.11
CA GLU A 17 16.39 -19.70 -4.64
C GLU A 17 14.85 -19.72 -4.72
N PRO A 18 14.13 -19.53 -3.60
CA PRO A 18 12.70 -19.30 -3.66
C PRO A 18 12.50 -18.04 -4.49
N ARG A 19 12.04 -18.19 -5.74
CA ARG A 19 11.74 -17.08 -6.65
C ARG A 19 10.92 -16.05 -5.86
N GLU A 20 11.56 -14.94 -5.50
CA GLU A 20 11.03 -13.99 -4.52
C GLU A 20 9.57 -13.61 -4.86
N ASP A 21 8.67 -13.73 -3.87
CA ASP A 21 7.25 -13.46 -4.07
C ASP A 21 6.98 -11.96 -4.37
N ALA A 22 5.82 -11.67 -4.96
CA ALA A 22 5.49 -10.33 -5.41
C ALA A 22 5.51 -9.31 -4.26
N PHE A 23 5.11 -9.72 -3.06
CA PHE A 23 5.09 -8.84 -1.88
C PHE A 23 6.51 -8.49 -1.43
N ARG A 24 7.40 -9.47 -1.32
CA ARG A 24 8.81 -9.25 -0.96
C ARG A 24 9.53 -8.34 -1.95
N LYS A 25 9.26 -8.50 -3.25
CA LYS A 25 9.78 -7.61 -4.31
C LYS A 25 9.33 -6.17 -4.12
N LEU A 26 8.02 -5.94 -3.93
CA LEU A 26 7.47 -4.61 -3.69
C LEU A 26 8.02 -3.98 -2.41
N PHE A 27 8.09 -4.77 -1.33
CA PHE A 27 8.67 -4.32 -0.06
C PHE A 27 10.12 -3.88 -0.23
N ARG A 28 10.96 -4.69 -0.89
CA ARG A 28 12.36 -4.36 -1.15
C ARG A 28 12.49 -3.09 -1.99
N PHE A 29 11.68 -2.97 -3.04
CA PHE A 29 11.63 -1.80 -3.92
C PHE A 29 11.33 -0.52 -3.13
N TYR A 30 10.25 -0.48 -2.35
CA TYR A 30 9.87 0.70 -1.58
C TYR A 30 10.83 0.98 -0.42
N ARG A 31 11.42 -0.04 0.20
CA ARG A 31 12.44 0.15 1.24
C ARG A 31 13.72 0.81 0.71
N GLN A 32 14.10 0.52 -0.54
CA GLN A 32 15.30 1.07 -1.18
C GLN A 32 15.01 2.35 -1.96
N SER A 33 13.73 2.71 -2.11
CA SER A 33 13.29 3.91 -2.82
C SER A 33 13.77 5.17 -2.10
N ARG A 34 14.49 6.04 -2.81
CA ARG A 34 14.86 7.37 -2.29
C ARG A 34 13.76 8.38 -2.65
N PRO A 35 13.35 9.25 -1.70
CA PRO A 35 12.39 10.32 -1.98
C PRO A 35 12.88 11.18 -3.16
N GLY A 36 12.05 11.36 -4.18
CA GLY A 36 12.35 12.19 -5.35
C GLY A 36 13.04 11.49 -6.52
N THR A 37 13.54 10.25 -6.37
CA THR A 37 14.17 9.51 -7.49
C THR A 37 13.48 8.20 -7.82
N ALA A 38 12.79 7.59 -6.85
CA ALA A 38 12.02 6.37 -7.09
C ALA A 38 10.64 6.72 -7.65
N ASP A 39 10.16 5.91 -8.60
CA ASP A 39 8.78 5.99 -9.08
C ASP A 39 7.81 5.55 -7.98
N LEU A 40 7.25 6.52 -7.27
CA LEU A 40 6.19 6.34 -6.27
C LEU A 40 4.80 6.49 -6.89
N GLY A 41 4.67 6.48 -8.21
CA GLY A 41 3.40 6.70 -8.92
C GLY A 41 2.30 5.70 -8.58
N ALA A 42 2.65 4.49 -8.13
CA ALA A 42 1.70 3.47 -7.68
C ALA A 42 1.34 3.56 -6.19
N VAL A 43 2.00 4.41 -5.40
CA VAL A 43 1.65 4.65 -3.99
C VAL A 43 0.38 5.50 -3.93
N ILE A 44 -0.63 5.02 -3.21
CA ILE A 44 -1.90 5.72 -3.05
C ILE A 44 -1.72 6.88 -2.06
N ASP A 45 -1.97 8.10 -2.54
CA ASP A 45 -2.16 9.26 -1.68
C ASP A 45 -3.66 9.50 -1.44
N PHE A 46 -4.11 9.29 -0.21
CA PHE A 46 -5.51 9.47 0.18
C PHE A 46 -5.89 10.95 0.38
N SER A 47 -4.91 11.83 0.56
CA SER A 47 -5.14 13.27 0.66
C SER A 47 -5.65 13.82 -0.67
N GLU A 48 -5.04 13.35 -1.77
CA GLU A 48 -5.35 13.73 -3.14
C GLU A 48 -6.41 12.84 -3.82
N ALA A 49 -6.88 11.77 -3.14
CA ALA A 49 -7.83 10.81 -3.71
C ALA A 49 -9.15 11.43 -4.19
N HIS A 50 -9.56 12.56 -3.60
CA HIS A 50 -10.76 13.29 -4.00
C HIS A 50 -10.62 14.04 -5.34
N LEU A 51 -9.40 14.23 -5.85
CA LEU A 51 -9.11 14.89 -7.13
C LEU A 51 -8.95 13.90 -8.29
N ALA A 52 -8.70 12.63 -8.00
CA ALA A 52 -8.44 11.62 -9.01
C ALA A 52 -9.73 11.23 -9.75
N ARG A 53 -9.76 11.42 -11.07
CA ARG A 53 -10.92 11.09 -11.93
C ARG A 53 -11.04 9.61 -12.29
N SER A 54 -9.95 8.85 -12.21
CA SER A 54 -9.93 7.43 -12.59
C SER A 54 -8.82 6.67 -11.87
N PRO A 55 -9.04 5.39 -11.48
CA PRO A 55 -8.02 4.56 -10.85
C PRO A 55 -6.85 4.30 -11.81
N LYS A 56 -5.64 4.22 -11.25
CA LYS A 56 -4.43 3.87 -11.99
C LYS A 56 -4.42 2.35 -12.28
N PRO A 57 -3.93 1.90 -13.46
CA PRO A 57 -3.77 0.48 -13.73
C PRO A 57 -2.92 -0.20 -12.65
N GLY A 58 -3.36 -1.36 -12.17
CA GLY A 58 -2.67 -2.12 -11.13
C GLY A 58 -2.81 -1.55 -9.71
N VAL A 59 -3.60 -0.49 -9.51
CA VAL A 59 -3.90 0.09 -8.20
C VAL A 59 -5.39 -0.13 -7.90
N PRO A 60 -5.74 -0.71 -6.72
CA PRO A 60 -7.14 -0.86 -6.32
C PRO A 60 -7.88 0.48 -6.32
N GLN A 61 -9.16 0.46 -6.69
CA GLN A 61 -9.97 1.66 -6.69
C GLN A 61 -10.14 2.19 -5.26
N VAL A 62 -9.83 3.48 -5.07
CA VAL A 62 -10.13 4.19 -3.83
C VAL A 62 -11.60 4.57 -3.83
N VAL A 63 -12.33 4.12 -2.81
CA VAL A 63 -13.77 4.37 -2.68
C VAL A 63 -14.05 5.21 -1.43
N ARG A 64 -15.06 6.09 -1.52
CA ARG A 64 -15.48 6.89 -0.36
C ARG A 64 -16.17 6.00 0.67
N PHE A 65 -15.73 6.05 1.92
CA PHE A 65 -16.36 5.33 3.01
C PHE A 65 -17.24 6.30 3.84
N PRO A 66 -18.56 6.09 3.91
CA PRO A 66 -19.43 6.96 4.69
C PRO A 66 -19.20 6.75 6.19
N LEU A 67 -18.97 7.86 6.90
CA LEU A 67 -18.88 7.89 8.36
C LEU A 67 -20.24 8.19 8.97
N ASN A 68 -20.47 7.69 10.20
CA ASN A 68 -21.62 8.11 10.99
C ASN A 68 -21.31 9.48 11.62
N VAL A 69 -21.74 10.55 10.97
CA VAL A 69 -21.43 11.93 11.40
C VAL A 69 -22.01 12.24 12.78
N SER A 70 -23.15 11.65 13.14
CA SER A 70 -23.83 11.91 14.41
C SER A 70 -23.34 11.04 15.58
N SER A 71 -22.44 10.07 15.35
CA SER A 71 -21.98 9.18 16.43
C SER A 71 -20.99 9.83 17.39
N VAL A 72 -20.40 10.97 17.01
CA VAL A 72 -19.45 11.73 17.84
C VAL A 72 -19.86 13.19 17.81
N THR A 73 -20.00 13.80 18.98
CA THR A 73 -20.33 15.23 19.06
C THR A 73 -19.11 16.07 18.70
N GLU A 74 -19.31 17.29 18.19
CA GLU A 74 -18.20 18.20 17.87
C GLU A 74 -17.33 18.48 19.11
N ARG A 75 -17.96 18.61 20.28
CA ARG A 75 -17.27 18.81 21.57
C ARG A 75 -16.38 17.61 21.94
N ASP A 76 -16.83 16.38 21.67
CA ASP A 76 -16.02 15.19 21.96
C ASP A 76 -14.83 15.08 21.00
N ALA A 77 -15.01 15.47 19.73
CA ALA A 77 -13.92 15.53 18.75
C ALA A 77 -12.90 16.61 19.12
N GLU A 78 -13.36 17.82 19.46
CA GLU A 78 -12.51 18.94 19.87
C GLU A 78 -11.72 18.62 21.14
N ARG A 79 -12.32 17.92 22.12
CA ARG A 79 -11.65 17.53 23.37
C ARG A 79 -10.38 16.70 23.14
N VAL A 80 -10.30 15.99 22.01
CA VAL A 80 -9.12 15.20 21.63
C VAL A 80 -8.32 15.82 20.48
N GLY A 81 -8.62 17.08 20.12
CA GLY A 81 -7.91 17.83 19.08
C GLY A 81 -8.22 17.39 17.66
N LEU A 82 -9.37 16.74 17.43
CA LEU A 82 -9.82 16.35 16.09
C LEU A 82 -10.84 17.35 15.54
N GLU A 83 -10.86 17.50 14.22
CA GLU A 83 -11.95 18.21 13.52
C GLU A 83 -13.30 17.50 13.73
N PRO A 84 -14.44 18.19 13.57
CA PRO A 84 -15.75 17.56 13.48
C PRO A 84 -15.81 16.45 12.42
N VAL A 85 -16.51 15.33 12.72
CA VAL A 85 -16.65 14.18 11.81
C VAL A 85 -17.27 14.56 10.47
N SER A 86 -18.09 15.61 10.43
CA SER A 86 -18.68 16.17 9.21
C SER A 86 -17.63 16.66 8.19
N LYS A 87 -16.43 17.01 8.65
CA LYS A 87 -15.30 17.42 7.80
C LYS A 87 -14.39 16.27 7.41
N TRP A 88 -14.54 15.10 8.03
CA TRP A 88 -13.64 13.98 7.81
C TRP A 88 -13.81 13.37 6.42
N ARG A 89 -12.71 12.80 5.95
CA ARG A 89 -12.65 12.10 4.67
C ARG A 89 -12.11 10.71 4.91
N ALA A 90 -13.01 9.73 4.98
CA ALA A 90 -12.65 8.33 5.10
C ALA A 90 -12.76 7.62 3.74
N TYR A 91 -11.85 6.69 3.51
CA TYR A 91 -11.77 5.93 2.28
C TYR A 91 -11.55 4.44 2.56
N GLY A 92 -12.00 3.62 1.61
CA GLY A 92 -11.69 2.20 1.52
C GLY A 92 -11.00 1.88 0.19
N LEU A 93 -10.59 0.62 0.04
CA LEU A 93 -10.05 0.09 -1.21
C LEU A 93 -10.91 -1.07 -1.69
N GLU A 94 -11.27 -1.05 -2.97
CA GLU A 94 -11.97 -2.17 -3.60
C GLU A 94 -11.14 -3.46 -3.51
N GLY A 95 -11.76 -4.58 -3.15
CA GLY A 95 -11.07 -5.86 -2.91
C GLY A 95 -10.46 -6.01 -1.50
N TYR A 96 -10.50 -4.97 -0.66
CA TYR A 96 -9.96 -4.98 0.71
C TYR A 96 -11.04 -4.60 1.75
N PRO A 97 -12.02 -5.48 2.02
CA PRO A 97 -13.09 -5.19 2.97
C PRO A 97 -12.53 -5.00 4.39
N GLY A 98 -13.08 -4.02 5.11
CA GLY A 98 -12.71 -3.70 6.50
C GLY A 98 -11.55 -2.72 6.64
N LEU A 99 -10.76 -2.49 5.59
CA LEU A 99 -9.73 -1.45 5.58
C LEU A 99 -10.37 -0.06 5.50
N LYS A 100 -10.05 0.81 6.45
CA LYS A 100 -10.50 2.22 6.48
C LYS A 100 -9.31 3.11 6.79
N LYS A 101 -9.12 4.18 6.02
CA LYS A 101 -8.10 5.21 6.24
C LYS A 101 -8.70 6.60 6.15
#